data_AF-A0A2V8AHZ0-F1
#
_entry.id   AF-A0A2V8AHZ0-F1
#
_cell.length_a   1.000
_cell.length_b   1.000
_cell.length_c   1.000
_cell.angle_alpha   90.00
_cell.angle_beta   90.00
_cell.angle_gamma   90.00
#
_symmetry.space_group_name_H-M   'P 1'
#
loop_
_entity.id
_entity.type
_entity.pdbx_description
1 polymer ?
#
loop_
_entity_poly.entity_id
_entity_poly.type
_entity_poly.pdbx_seq_one_letter_code
_entity_poly.pdbx_strand_id
1 'polypeptide(L)'
;MAAATASAQPQTQTTEADPVQCWWRTSAGAVRVGETFALVLTCAALETDEVKVVVDQSKLEPSVVQFAPFEVTGGSHAADLRSGDRRFFQYEYRLRAIAENLFGKDVQLPETKVSYRVQSHTGQGASTPGQGPRAVIEGRDQTYVMPAQSIRILSLVPGDASDIRDSAHETFGDVDLRSFRANFLTVVGGILFAIAALLGVLAIVRLVAKYARPTTAADRLMPDLAILRGVGRELSSVQKERQRAGWSAELAGRALAGLRVLGTYAIGRRVSRTAQPLGSAAQAQQEGSLVLRTGWPRGKRVVVSGAATSQAVARELKRVSANGGARHAADLEALEQALARFTAAQYGRNGSLDEAALDDSLTTGFHLLRRLKLRHTWPMRRFMRRHAPAGVESRVWSR
;
A
#
# COMPACT_ATOMS: atom_id res chain seq x y z
N MET A 1 34.02 -97.19 31.10
CA MET A 1 33.00 -97.71 32.04
C MET A 1 32.67 -96.61 33.02
N ALA A 2 31.37 -96.29 33.15
CA ALA A 2 30.72 -95.57 34.27
C ALA A 2 31.20 -94.14 34.62
N ALA A 3 30.37 -93.21 35.03
CA ALA A 3 28.92 -93.04 35.03
C ALA A 3 28.65 -91.57 35.37
N ALA A 4 27.56 -91.03 34.82
CA ALA A 4 27.05 -89.72 35.14
C ALA A 4 26.46 -89.67 36.56
N THR A 5 26.60 -88.52 37.22
CA THR A 5 25.66 -88.04 38.24
C THR A 5 25.28 -86.61 37.89
N ALA A 6 24.18 -86.49 37.15
CA ALA A 6 23.47 -85.24 36.97
C ALA A 6 22.66 -84.97 38.24
N SER A 7 23.04 -83.94 38.99
CA SER A 7 22.21 -83.38 40.04
C SER A 7 21.08 -82.58 39.40
N ALA A 8 19.86 -83.10 39.51
CA ALA A 8 18.62 -82.43 39.14
C ALA A 8 18.44 -81.16 39.98
N GLN A 9 18.31 -80.01 39.31
CA GLN A 9 17.80 -78.79 39.94
C GLN A 9 16.26 -78.80 39.95
N PRO A 10 15.63 -78.30 41.02
CA PRO A 10 14.19 -78.38 41.22
C PRO A 10 13.46 -77.49 40.22
N GLN A 11 12.60 -78.10 39.41
CA GLN A 11 11.56 -77.40 38.67
C GLN A 11 10.48 -76.96 39.65
N THR A 12 10.59 -75.74 40.18
CA THR A 12 9.47 -75.08 40.83
C THR A 12 8.42 -74.75 39.78
N GLN A 13 7.42 -75.61 39.70
CA GLN A 13 6.16 -75.37 39.01
C GLN A 13 5.39 -74.28 39.78
N THR A 14 5.70 -73.02 39.50
CA THR A 14 4.81 -71.89 39.74
C THR A 14 4.22 -71.54 38.39
N THR A 15 2.89 -71.53 38.29
CA THR A 15 2.05 -71.17 37.14
C THR A 15 2.79 -70.41 36.04
N GLU A 16 2.75 -70.97 34.82
CA GLU A 16 3.27 -70.51 33.53
C GLU A 16 2.87 -69.07 33.19
N ALA A 17 3.38 -68.10 33.96
CA ALA A 17 3.19 -66.69 33.74
C ALA A 17 4.41 -66.19 32.95
N ASP A 18 4.18 -65.75 31.71
CA ASP A 18 5.25 -65.19 30.88
C ASP A 18 5.97 -64.06 31.63
N PRO A 19 7.30 -64.17 31.83
CA PRO A 19 8.08 -63.27 32.68
C PRO A 19 8.10 -61.83 32.13
N VAL A 20 8.02 -61.70 30.81
CA VAL A 20 7.83 -60.42 30.12
C VAL A 20 6.88 -60.64 28.95
N GLN A 21 5.95 -59.71 28.76
CA GLN A 21 5.09 -59.66 27.57
C GLN A 21 5.20 -58.27 26.97
N CYS A 22 5.56 -58.19 25.70
CA CYS A 22 5.70 -56.93 25.00
C CYS A 22 4.90 -56.96 23.70
N TRP A 23 4.29 -55.83 23.36
CA TRP A 23 3.53 -55.68 22.11
C TRP A 23 3.72 -54.29 21.50
N TRP A 24 3.49 -54.22 20.20
CA TRP A 24 3.54 -53.00 19.42
C TRP A 24 2.14 -52.42 19.21
N ARG A 25 2.05 -51.09 19.16
CA ARG A 25 0.88 -50.38 18.63
C ARG A 25 1.35 -49.29 17.69
N THR A 26 0.84 -49.28 16.47
CA THR A 26 1.12 -48.20 15.52
C THR A 26 -0.07 -47.25 15.45
N SER A 27 0.19 -45.97 15.19
CA SER A 27 -0.89 -45.00 14.91
C SER A 27 -1.48 -45.18 13.52
N ALA A 28 -0.76 -45.85 12.61
CA ALA A 28 -1.15 -46.08 11.23
C ALA A 28 -0.73 -47.48 10.76
N GLY A 29 -1.55 -48.11 9.90
CA GLY A 29 -1.20 -49.36 9.20
C GLY A 29 -0.59 -49.13 7.82
N ALA A 30 -0.66 -47.90 7.31
CA ALA A 30 -0.15 -47.52 6.01
C ALA A 30 0.28 -46.05 6.03
N VAL A 31 1.43 -45.72 5.43
CA VAL A 31 2.05 -44.38 5.49
C VAL A 31 2.65 -44.00 4.15
N ARG A 32 2.93 -42.72 3.95
CA ARG A 32 3.64 -42.19 2.79
C ARG A 32 5.13 -41.99 3.11
N VAL A 33 5.99 -41.95 2.09
CA VAL A 33 7.40 -41.60 2.30
C VAL A 33 7.49 -40.19 2.89
N GLY A 34 8.29 -40.03 3.93
CA GLY A 34 8.44 -38.79 4.70
C GLY A 34 7.34 -38.52 5.74
N GLU A 35 6.20 -39.20 5.67
CA GLU A 35 5.13 -39.06 6.65
C GLU A 35 5.56 -39.64 8.00
N THR A 36 5.35 -38.87 9.07
CA THR A 36 5.71 -39.29 10.43
C THR A 36 4.54 -40.03 11.07
N PHE A 37 4.81 -41.18 11.67
CA PHE A 37 3.82 -41.95 12.43
C PHE A 37 4.39 -42.37 13.80
N ALA A 38 3.51 -42.72 14.73
CA ALA A 38 3.89 -43.17 16.07
C ALA A 38 3.92 -44.70 16.14
N LEU A 39 4.97 -45.23 16.76
CA LEU A 39 5.10 -46.61 17.18
C LEU A 39 5.25 -46.64 18.70
N VAL A 40 4.39 -47.39 19.37
CA VAL A 40 4.39 -47.53 20.82
C VAL A 40 4.80 -48.95 21.20
N LEU A 41 5.89 -49.09 21.94
CA LEU A 41 6.26 -50.31 22.64
C LEU A 41 5.62 -50.27 24.03
N THR A 42 4.84 -51.29 24.37
CA THR A 42 4.42 -51.51 25.75
C THR A 42 4.91 -52.87 26.21
N CYS A 43 5.53 -52.90 27.38
CA CYS A 43 6.02 -54.13 27.99
C CYS A 43 5.48 -54.27 29.40
N ALA A 44 5.11 -55.49 29.78
CA ALA A 44 4.62 -55.87 31.09
C ALA A 44 5.58 -56.92 31.69
N ALA A 45 6.39 -56.49 32.66
CA ALA A 45 7.37 -57.32 33.35
C ALA A 45 6.85 -57.76 34.73
N LEU A 46 7.05 -59.03 35.10
CA LEU A 46 6.67 -59.54 36.41
C LEU A 46 7.52 -58.88 37.52
N GLU A 47 6.87 -58.27 38.51
CA GLU A 47 7.50 -57.67 39.69
C GLU A 47 6.66 -58.02 40.93
N THR A 48 7.12 -59.03 41.67
CA THR A 48 6.52 -59.53 42.92
C THR A 48 7.56 -59.50 44.04
N ASP A 49 7.13 -59.79 45.28
CA ASP A 49 8.05 -59.89 46.43
C ASP A 49 9.06 -61.04 46.32
N GLU A 50 8.74 -62.08 45.54
CA GLU A 50 9.57 -63.28 45.36
C GLU A 50 10.41 -63.21 44.08
N VAL A 51 9.85 -62.67 43.00
CA VAL A 51 10.46 -62.66 41.66
C VAL A 51 10.37 -61.27 41.03
N LYS A 52 11.51 -60.77 40.56
CA LYS A 52 11.62 -59.49 39.85
C LYS A 52 12.30 -59.67 38.50
N VAL A 53 11.61 -59.27 37.43
CA VAL A 53 12.18 -59.26 36.08
C VAL A 53 12.82 -57.90 35.81
N VAL A 54 14.13 -57.91 35.55
CA VAL A 54 14.92 -56.71 35.21
C VAL A 54 15.16 -56.72 33.71
N VAL A 55 14.53 -55.77 33.01
CA VAL A 55 14.69 -55.56 31.57
C VAL A 55 15.83 -54.56 31.32
N ASP A 56 16.69 -54.87 30.36
CA ASP A 56 17.69 -53.93 29.84
C ASP A 56 17.02 -52.89 28.94
N GLN A 57 16.68 -51.75 29.52
CA GLN A 57 16.03 -50.63 28.84
C GLN A 57 17.01 -49.76 28.03
N SER A 58 18.33 -49.93 28.22
CA SER A 58 19.34 -49.06 27.56
C SER A 58 19.29 -49.12 26.03
N LYS A 59 18.87 -50.27 25.49
CA LYS A 59 18.74 -50.52 24.05
C LYS A 59 17.38 -50.09 23.48
N LEU A 60 16.44 -49.69 24.34
CA LEU A 60 15.09 -49.27 23.97
C LEU A 60 14.95 -47.75 23.94
N GLU A 61 15.95 -47.00 24.41
CA GLU A 61 15.95 -45.53 24.36
C GLU A 61 15.78 -45.01 22.92
N PRO A 62 14.93 -43.99 22.69
CA PRO A 62 14.68 -43.45 21.35
C PRO A 62 15.93 -42.93 20.64
N SER A 63 16.97 -42.52 21.39
CA SER A 63 18.25 -42.05 20.84
C SER A 63 19.19 -43.19 20.42
N VAL A 64 18.92 -44.44 20.83
CA VAL A 64 19.80 -45.60 20.62
C VAL A 64 19.18 -46.59 19.64
N VAL A 65 17.86 -46.77 19.67
CA VAL A 65 17.17 -47.76 18.85
C VAL A 65 17.23 -47.41 17.36
N GLN A 66 17.37 -48.43 16.51
CA GLN A 66 17.35 -48.28 15.06
C GLN A 66 16.28 -49.18 14.45
N PHE A 67 15.39 -48.57 13.67
CA PHE A 67 14.29 -49.27 13.01
C PHE A 67 14.43 -49.25 11.47
N ALA A 68 15.62 -49.50 10.94
CA ALA A 68 15.86 -49.46 9.50
C ALA A 68 14.81 -50.30 8.71
N PRO A 69 14.21 -49.78 7.64
CA PRO A 69 14.54 -48.54 6.91
C PRO A 69 13.82 -47.27 7.43
N PHE A 70 13.16 -47.32 8.58
CA PHE A 70 12.55 -46.17 9.23
C PHE A 70 13.59 -45.37 10.02
N GLU A 71 13.57 -44.06 9.84
CA GLU A 71 14.34 -43.13 10.67
C GLU A 71 13.53 -42.77 11.91
N VAL A 72 14.18 -42.82 13.07
CA VAL A 72 13.63 -42.35 14.34
C VAL A 72 13.84 -40.84 14.42
N THR A 73 12.78 -40.06 14.32
CA THR A 73 12.82 -38.59 14.40
C THR A 73 12.67 -38.06 15.82
N GLY A 74 12.22 -38.92 16.74
CA GLY A 74 12.12 -38.60 18.15
C GLY A 74 11.40 -39.70 18.92
N GLY A 75 11.17 -39.47 20.20
CA GLY A 75 10.43 -40.37 21.05
C GLY A 75 10.41 -39.90 22.50
N SER A 76 9.68 -40.62 23.32
CA SER A 76 9.56 -40.34 24.74
C SER A 76 9.28 -41.62 25.52
N HIS A 77 9.74 -41.65 26.77
CA HIS A 77 9.41 -42.69 27.75
C HIS A 77 8.55 -42.07 28.84
N ALA A 78 7.38 -42.67 29.07
CA ALA A 78 6.50 -42.27 30.16
C ALA A 78 6.92 -42.99 31.45
N ALA A 79 6.62 -42.41 32.61
CA ALA A 79 6.90 -43.05 33.89
C ALA A 79 6.25 -44.44 33.98
N ASP A 80 7.01 -45.40 34.50
CA ASP A 80 6.55 -46.78 34.68
C ASP A 80 5.31 -46.83 35.59
N LEU A 81 4.34 -47.65 35.22
CA LEU A 81 3.13 -47.91 35.99
C LEU A 81 3.22 -49.30 36.63
N ARG A 82 2.67 -49.45 37.83
CA ARG A 82 2.53 -50.75 38.50
C ARG A 82 1.07 -51.08 38.66
N SER A 83 0.69 -52.30 38.29
CA SER A 83 -0.67 -52.79 38.45
C SER A 83 -0.64 -54.29 38.73
N GLY A 84 -1.08 -54.69 39.93
CA GLY A 84 -0.93 -56.06 40.42
C GLY A 84 0.54 -56.49 40.45
N ASP A 85 0.80 -57.71 39.99
CA ASP A 85 2.13 -58.33 39.99
C ASP A 85 3.01 -57.91 38.80
N ARG A 86 2.63 -56.86 38.06
CA ARG A 86 3.32 -56.42 36.85
C ARG A 86 3.68 -54.93 36.88
N ARG A 87 4.89 -54.65 36.38
CA ARG A 87 5.37 -53.32 36.03
C ARG A 87 5.23 -53.12 34.52
N PHE A 88 4.55 -52.05 34.15
CA PHE A 88 4.34 -51.61 32.79
C PHE A 88 5.27 -50.44 32.49
N PHE A 89 5.99 -50.52 31.37
CA PHE A 89 6.77 -49.40 30.85
C PHE A 89 6.46 -49.23 29.36
N GLN A 90 6.51 -47.99 28.90
CA GLN A 90 6.07 -47.63 27.57
C GLN A 90 7.02 -46.65 26.89
N TYR A 91 7.44 -46.99 25.68
CA TYR A 91 8.20 -46.11 24.80
C TYR A 91 7.33 -45.71 23.61
N GLU A 92 7.30 -44.42 23.31
CA GLU A 92 6.76 -43.88 22.08
C GLU A 92 7.92 -43.48 21.17
N TYR A 93 7.89 -43.94 19.93
CA TYR A 93 8.84 -43.59 18.88
C TYR A 93 8.09 -42.87 17.75
N ARG A 94 8.68 -41.80 17.24
CA ARG A 94 8.24 -41.14 16.02
C ARG A 94 9.12 -41.59 14.88
N LEU A 95 8.51 -42.22 13.89
CA LEU A 95 9.20 -42.86 12.79
C LEU A 95 8.77 -42.23 11.47
N ARG A 96 9.68 -42.20 10.48
CA ARG A 96 9.36 -41.90 9.08
C ARG A 96 10.13 -42.81 8.13
N ALA A 97 9.51 -43.19 7.01
CA ALA A 97 10.20 -43.93 5.95
C ALA A 97 10.86 -42.95 4.97
N ILE A 98 12.13 -43.17 4.61
CA ILE A 98 12.91 -42.23 3.75
C ILE A 98 13.30 -42.86 2.40
N ALA A 99 13.02 -44.15 2.19
CA ALA A 99 13.48 -44.85 1.02
C ALA A 99 12.44 -44.84 -0.13
N GLU A 100 12.84 -44.27 -1.27
CA GLU A 100 12.02 -44.14 -2.48
C GLU A 100 11.71 -45.49 -3.17
N ASN A 101 12.50 -46.53 -2.90
CA ASN A 101 12.29 -47.85 -3.48
C ASN A 101 11.26 -48.71 -2.73
N LEU A 102 10.61 -48.16 -1.69
CA LEU A 102 9.64 -48.87 -0.84
C LEU A 102 8.19 -48.64 -1.26
N PHE A 103 7.93 -47.83 -2.30
CA PHE A 103 6.59 -47.57 -2.81
C PHE A 103 5.82 -48.87 -3.13
N GLY A 104 4.59 -48.96 -2.62
CA GLY A 104 3.71 -50.09 -2.84
C GLY A 104 4.14 -51.39 -2.14
N LYS A 105 5.13 -51.35 -1.26
CA LYS A 105 5.62 -52.50 -0.51
C LYS A 105 5.16 -52.46 0.94
N ASP A 106 5.04 -53.65 1.53
CA ASP A 106 4.90 -53.83 2.97
C ASP A 106 6.29 -53.94 3.58
N VAL A 107 6.63 -52.95 4.40
CA VAL A 107 7.94 -52.83 5.04
C VAL A 107 7.80 -53.32 6.48
N GLN A 108 8.60 -54.31 6.85
CA GLN A 108 8.58 -54.85 8.20
C GLN A 108 9.37 -53.96 9.15
N LEU A 109 8.81 -53.72 10.33
CA LEU A 109 9.59 -53.25 11.46
C LEU A 109 10.61 -54.33 11.83
N PRO A 110 11.89 -53.97 12.04
CA PRO A 110 12.91 -54.91 12.48
C PRO A 110 12.50 -55.67 13.75
N GLU A 111 12.90 -56.93 13.83
CA GLU A 111 12.76 -57.73 15.05
C GLU A 111 13.57 -57.09 16.17
N THR A 112 12.88 -56.50 17.15
CA THR A 112 13.54 -56.01 18.37
C THR A 112 13.64 -57.12 19.40
N LYS A 113 14.83 -57.19 20.00
CA LYS A 113 15.16 -58.15 21.05
C LYS A 113 15.19 -57.41 22.38
N VAL A 114 14.32 -57.81 23.29
CA VAL A 114 14.27 -57.26 24.65
C VAL A 114 15.02 -58.21 25.57
N SER A 115 16.20 -57.79 26.02
CA SER A 115 17.02 -58.57 26.94
C SER A 115 16.51 -58.39 28.38
N TYR A 116 16.39 -59.48 29.14
CA TYR A 116 15.95 -59.44 30.53
C TYR A 116 16.64 -60.52 31.36
N ARG A 117 16.69 -60.31 32.68
CA ARG A 117 17.10 -61.32 33.66
C ARG A 117 16.08 -61.43 34.77
N VAL A 118 15.93 -62.64 35.30
CA VAL A 118 15.01 -62.92 36.39
C VAL A 118 15.81 -62.92 37.69
N GLN A 119 15.45 -62.04 38.62
CA GLN A 119 15.99 -62.03 39.97
C GLN A 119 15.00 -62.72 40.90
N SER A 120 15.43 -63.80 41.55
CA SER A 120 14.65 -64.46 42.59
C SER A 120 15.17 -64.06 43.97
N HIS A 121 14.27 -63.64 44.85
CA HIS A 121 14.56 -63.38 46.25
C HIS A 121 14.33 -64.67 47.03
N THR A 122 15.40 -65.42 47.28
CA THR A 122 15.30 -66.64 48.09
C THR A 122 15.65 -66.30 49.53
N GLY A 123 14.63 -66.25 50.38
CA GLY A 123 14.75 -66.04 51.82
C GLY A 123 13.39 -65.77 52.46
N GLN A 124 13.07 -66.47 53.55
CA GLN A 124 11.89 -66.19 54.35
C GLN A 124 11.91 -64.72 54.79
N GLY A 125 10.77 -64.04 54.65
CA GLY A 125 10.65 -62.59 54.80
C GLY A 125 11.14 -62.03 56.13
N ALA A 126 11.32 -60.70 56.14
CA ALA A 126 11.79 -59.87 57.24
C ALA A 126 10.89 -59.84 58.51
N SER A 127 10.15 -60.91 58.79
CA SER A 127 9.30 -61.07 59.96
C SER A 127 9.99 -61.81 61.13
N THR A 128 11.24 -62.26 60.96
CA THR A 128 12.03 -62.86 62.05
C THR A 128 13.15 -61.90 62.45
N PRO A 129 13.17 -61.38 63.70
CA PRO A 129 14.23 -60.49 64.15
C PRO A 129 15.56 -61.26 64.20
N GLY A 130 16.56 -60.77 63.44
CA GLY A 130 17.93 -61.30 63.44
C GLY A 130 18.43 -61.92 62.13
N GLN A 131 17.64 -61.92 61.06
CA GLN A 131 18.05 -62.49 59.78
C GLN A 131 18.57 -61.41 58.81
N GLY A 132 19.76 -61.63 58.25
CA GLY A 132 20.47 -60.71 57.36
C GLY A 132 19.74 -60.41 56.04
N PRO A 133 20.30 -59.55 55.17
CA PRO A 133 19.64 -59.10 53.94
C PRO A 133 19.22 -60.29 53.06
N ARG A 134 18.03 -60.19 52.43
CA ARG A 134 17.54 -61.17 51.44
C ARG A 134 18.60 -61.39 50.36
N ALA A 135 19.00 -62.64 50.15
CA ALA A 135 19.90 -62.99 49.07
C ALA A 135 19.15 -62.85 47.73
N VAL A 136 19.66 -61.99 46.85
CA VAL A 136 19.18 -61.86 45.47
C VAL A 136 19.98 -62.83 44.62
N ILE A 137 19.30 -63.80 44.01
CA ILE A 137 19.92 -64.69 43.03
C ILE A 137 19.55 -64.17 41.63
N GLU A 138 20.55 -63.80 40.84
CA GLU A 138 20.35 -63.40 39.45
C GLU A 138 20.37 -64.62 38.53
N GLY A 139 19.31 -64.78 37.73
CA GLY A 139 19.25 -65.75 36.64
C GLY A 139 20.07 -65.30 35.43
N ARG A 140 20.28 -66.24 34.48
CA ARG A 140 20.92 -65.97 33.19
C ARG A 140 20.12 -64.96 32.37
N ASP A 141 20.81 -64.15 31.58
CA ASP A 141 20.19 -63.28 30.58
C ASP A 141 19.37 -64.10 29.57
N GLN A 142 18.13 -63.66 29.38
CA GLN A 142 17.15 -64.17 28.44
C GLN A 142 16.77 -63.06 27.45
N THR A 143 16.14 -63.44 26.34
CA THR A 143 15.74 -62.48 25.30
C THR A 143 14.33 -62.78 24.82
N TYR A 144 13.47 -61.77 24.89
CA TYR A 144 12.15 -61.78 24.28
C TYR A 144 12.22 -61.20 22.87
N VAL A 145 11.76 -61.95 21.87
CA VAL A 145 11.75 -61.50 20.46
C VAL A 145 10.37 -60.95 20.14
N MET A 146 10.32 -59.69 19.70
CA MET A 146 9.07 -59.05 19.31
C MET A 146 8.56 -59.60 17.98
N PRO A 147 7.24 -59.78 17.82
CA PRO A 147 6.66 -60.15 16.54
C PRO A 147 6.87 -59.03 15.51
N ALA A 148 7.21 -59.41 14.27
CA ALA A 148 7.36 -58.46 13.17
C ALA A 148 6.01 -57.82 12.83
N GLN A 149 6.00 -56.49 12.68
CA GLN A 149 4.82 -55.74 12.25
C GLN A 149 5.12 -55.08 10.90
N SER A 150 4.20 -55.19 9.94
CA SER A 150 4.36 -54.58 8.61
C SER A 150 3.61 -53.27 8.49
N ILE A 151 4.21 -52.31 7.78
CA ILE A 151 3.58 -51.05 7.40
C ILE A 151 3.60 -50.93 5.88
N ARG A 152 2.43 -50.65 5.29
CA ARG A 152 2.29 -50.44 3.85
C ARG A 152 2.74 -49.04 3.44
N ILE A 153 3.63 -48.92 2.46
CA ILE A 153 3.99 -47.62 1.88
C ILE A 153 3.05 -47.29 0.71
N LEU A 154 2.17 -46.29 0.91
CA LEU A 154 1.11 -45.94 -0.04
C LEU A 154 1.58 -45.05 -1.18
N SER A 155 2.49 -44.12 -0.90
CA SER A 155 2.86 -43.04 -1.81
C SER A 155 4.30 -42.58 -1.56
N LEU A 156 5.00 -42.17 -2.61
CA LEU A 156 6.26 -41.43 -2.53
C LEU A 156 6.05 -39.95 -2.17
N VAL A 157 4.81 -39.49 -2.30
CA VAL A 157 4.42 -38.09 -2.19
C VAL A 157 3.60 -37.89 -0.90
N PRO A 158 3.94 -36.90 -0.05
CA PRO A 158 3.19 -36.56 1.16
C PRO A 158 1.69 -36.30 0.95
N GLY A 159 0.93 -36.33 2.05
CA GLY A 159 -0.53 -36.09 2.14
C GLY A 159 -1.02 -34.80 1.47
N ASP A 160 -0.21 -33.78 1.69
CA ASP A 160 -0.44 -32.36 1.51
C ASP A 160 0.26 -31.78 0.27
N ALA A 161 1.04 -32.60 -0.45
CA ALA A 161 1.72 -32.16 -1.64
C ALA A 161 0.73 -31.95 -2.81
N SER A 162 0.80 -30.77 -3.42
CA SER A 162 -0.03 -30.38 -4.56
C SER A 162 0.40 -30.99 -5.88
N ASP A 163 1.67 -31.39 -6.00
CA ASP A 163 2.26 -32.00 -7.20
C ASP A 163 3.16 -33.19 -6.85
N ILE A 164 3.17 -34.22 -7.70
CA ILE A 164 4.00 -35.44 -7.61
C ILE A 164 5.50 -35.13 -7.75
N ARG A 165 5.85 -33.92 -8.19
CA ARG A 165 7.22 -33.43 -8.35
C ARG A 165 7.76 -32.66 -7.14
N ASP A 166 6.94 -32.42 -6.12
CA ASP A 166 7.30 -31.59 -4.96
C ASP A 166 7.90 -32.39 -3.79
N SER A 167 8.72 -33.40 -4.07
CA SER A 167 9.52 -34.09 -3.04
C SER A 167 10.96 -33.56 -3.02
N ALA A 168 11.17 -32.35 -2.50
CA ALA A 168 12.48 -31.91 -2.08
C ALA A 168 12.34 -30.92 -0.93
N HIS A 169 13.12 -31.13 0.12
CA HIS A 169 13.23 -30.19 1.25
C HIS A 169 13.55 -28.81 0.67
N GLU A 170 12.84 -27.76 1.10
CA GLU A 170 13.09 -26.40 0.62
C GLU A 170 14.59 -26.09 0.78
N THR A 171 15.28 -25.91 -0.33
CA THR A 171 16.70 -25.58 -0.34
C THR A 171 16.85 -24.06 -0.32
N PHE A 172 18.01 -23.56 0.10
CA PHE A 172 18.31 -22.13 0.00
C PHE A 172 18.17 -21.59 -1.45
N GLY A 173 18.34 -22.45 -2.46
CA GLY A 173 18.11 -22.10 -3.86
C GLY A 173 16.64 -21.78 -4.18
N ASP A 174 15.68 -22.44 -3.52
CA ASP A 174 14.25 -22.18 -3.70
C ASP A 174 13.82 -20.87 -3.03
N VAL A 175 14.47 -20.51 -1.92
CA VAL A 175 14.31 -19.20 -1.27
C VAL A 175 14.86 -18.10 -2.18
N ASP A 176 16.02 -18.29 -2.80
CA ASP A 176 16.59 -17.36 -3.77
C ASP A 176 15.75 -17.23 -5.04
N LEU A 177 15.20 -18.33 -5.56
CA LEU A 177 14.32 -18.28 -6.73
C LEU A 177 13.02 -17.51 -6.44
N ARG A 178 12.46 -17.67 -5.23
CA ARG A 178 11.27 -16.91 -4.80
C ARG A 178 11.60 -15.44 -4.53
N SER A 179 12.74 -15.14 -3.92
CA SER A 179 13.20 -13.76 -3.72
C SER A 179 13.46 -13.07 -5.06
N PHE A 180 14.07 -13.78 -6.01
CA PHE A 180 14.32 -13.30 -7.36
C PHE A 180 13.02 -13.03 -8.13
N ARG A 181 12.04 -13.96 -8.06
CA ARG A 181 10.71 -13.75 -8.68
C ARG A 181 9.96 -12.59 -8.04
N ALA A 182 9.99 -12.46 -6.71
CA ALA A 182 9.35 -11.35 -6.01
C ALA A 182 9.99 -10.00 -6.38
N ASN A 183 11.33 -9.92 -6.41
CA ASN A 183 12.04 -8.72 -6.85
C ASN A 183 11.76 -8.41 -8.33
N PHE A 184 11.78 -9.42 -9.21
CA PHE A 184 11.50 -9.23 -10.63
C PHE A 184 10.08 -8.68 -10.85
N LEU A 185 9.07 -9.26 -10.20
CA LEU A 185 7.69 -8.78 -10.29
C LEU A 185 7.53 -7.37 -9.69
N THR A 186 8.24 -7.06 -8.61
CA THR A 186 8.22 -5.72 -7.99
C THR A 186 8.85 -4.67 -8.91
N VAL A 187 9.98 -4.99 -9.55
CA VAL A 187 10.66 -4.11 -10.51
C VAL A 187 9.80 -3.92 -11.76
N VAL A 188 9.27 -4.99 -12.35
CA VAL A 188 8.39 -4.93 -13.53
C VAL A 188 7.12 -4.14 -13.20
N GLY A 189 6.50 -4.41 -12.04
CA GLY A 189 5.35 -3.67 -11.56
C GLY A 189 5.64 -2.18 -11.37
N GLY A 190 6.79 -1.84 -10.80
CA GLY A 190 7.24 -0.45 -10.65
C GLY A 190 7.44 0.27 -11.99
N ILE A 191 8.05 -0.42 -12.98
CA ILE A 191 8.24 0.12 -14.34
C ILE A 191 6.89 0.36 -15.01
N LEU A 192 5.98 -0.62 -14.97
CA LEU A 192 4.64 -0.50 -15.56
C LEU A 192 3.85 0.63 -14.90
N PHE A 193 3.95 0.79 -13.57
CA PHE A 193 3.30 1.87 -12.84
C PHE A 193 3.87 3.24 -13.23
N ALA A 194 5.19 3.35 -13.39
CA ALA A 194 5.85 4.58 -13.86
C ALA A 194 5.41 4.94 -15.29
N ILE A 195 5.32 3.96 -16.20
CA ILE A 195 4.81 4.16 -17.56
C ILE A 195 3.35 4.61 -17.53
N ALA A 196 2.50 3.95 -16.73
CA ALA A 196 1.10 4.32 -16.58
C ALA A 196 0.94 5.75 -16.04
N ALA A 197 1.75 6.13 -15.05
CA ALA A 197 1.78 7.49 -14.53
C ALA A 197 2.21 8.51 -15.60
N LEU A 198 3.26 8.21 -16.37
CA LEU A 198 3.75 9.07 -17.46
C LEU A 198 2.69 9.24 -18.56
N LEU A 199 2.05 8.15 -18.98
CA LEU A 199 0.95 8.17 -19.94
C LEU A 199 -0.26 8.91 -19.40
N GLY A 200 -0.56 8.77 -18.11
CA GLY A 200 -1.61 9.53 -17.42
C GLY A 200 -1.35 11.03 -17.45
N VAL A 201 -0.12 11.46 -17.13
CA VAL A 201 0.30 12.86 -17.25
C VAL A 201 0.19 13.34 -18.70
N LEU A 202 0.68 12.55 -19.66
CA LEU A 202 0.63 12.92 -21.08
C LEU A 202 -0.81 13.01 -21.61
N ALA A 203 -1.69 12.11 -21.18
CA ALA A 203 -3.13 12.16 -21.50
C ALA A 203 -3.78 13.41 -20.93
N ILE A 204 -3.47 13.78 -19.68
CA ILE A 204 -3.94 15.03 -19.06
C ILE A 204 -3.43 16.25 -19.85
N VAL A 205 -2.14 16.28 -20.20
CA VAL A 205 -1.55 17.37 -20.99
C VAL A 205 -2.22 17.48 -22.36
N ARG A 206 -2.42 16.36 -23.06
CA ARG A 206 -3.11 16.34 -24.36
C ARG A 206 -4.57 16.77 -24.24
N LEU A 207 -5.25 16.36 -23.17
CA LEU A 207 -6.63 16.78 -22.91
C LEU A 207 -6.71 18.30 -22.70
N VAL A 208 -5.81 18.86 -21.88
CA VAL A 208 -5.72 20.31 -21.66
C VAL A 208 -5.36 21.04 -22.95
N ALA A 209 -4.43 20.52 -23.74
CA ALA A 209 -4.04 21.11 -25.02
C ALA A 209 -5.18 21.06 -26.06
N LYS A 210 -5.95 19.97 -26.11
CA LYS A 210 -7.11 19.81 -27.00
C LYS A 210 -8.24 20.77 -26.65
N TYR A 211 -8.43 21.07 -25.36
CA TYR A 211 -9.41 22.06 -24.90
C TYR A 211 -8.86 23.49 -24.81
N ALA A 212 -7.55 23.69 -24.98
CA ALA A 212 -6.97 25.00 -25.20
C ALA A 212 -7.34 25.45 -26.62
N ARG A 213 -8.50 26.11 -26.74
CA ARG A 213 -8.94 26.74 -27.98
C ARG A 213 -7.79 27.56 -28.57
N PRO A 214 -7.55 27.53 -29.89
CA PRO A 214 -6.47 28.27 -30.53
C PRO A 214 -6.55 29.73 -30.08
N THR A 215 -5.46 30.21 -29.47
CA THR A 215 -5.28 31.59 -29.05
C THR A 215 -5.47 32.48 -30.27
N THR A 216 -6.54 33.28 -30.28
CA THR A 216 -6.78 34.31 -31.29
C THR A 216 -5.54 35.21 -31.41
N ALA A 217 -5.24 35.72 -32.60
CA ALA A 217 -4.05 36.55 -32.85
C ALA A 217 -3.89 37.72 -31.85
N ALA A 218 -5.00 38.26 -31.34
CA ALA A 218 -5.03 39.30 -30.31
C ALA A 218 -4.50 38.84 -28.92
N ASP A 219 -4.66 37.56 -28.55
CA ASP A 219 -4.10 37.00 -27.31
C ASP A 219 -2.60 36.72 -27.42
N ARG A 220 -2.09 36.53 -28.65
CA ARG A 220 -0.64 36.44 -28.90
C ARG A 220 0.07 37.77 -28.75
N LEU A 221 -0.63 38.90 -28.90
CA LEU A 221 -0.04 40.24 -28.73
C LEU A 221 0.24 40.56 -27.26
N MET A 222 -0.74 40.36 -26.38
CA MET A 222 -0.57 40.58 -24.93
C MET A 222 -1.67 39.86 -24.13
N PRO A 223 -1.35 39.13 -23.04
CA PRO A 223 -2.36 38.47 -22.22
C PRO A 223 -3.19 39.49 -21.43
N ASP A 224 -4.48 39.21 -21.20
CA ASP A 224 -5.41 40.11 -20.48
C ASP A 224 -4.87 40.57 -19.12
N LEU A 225 -4.21 39.66 -18.39
CA LEU A 225 -3.64 39.98 -17.09
C LEU A 225 -2.47 40.97 -17.19
N ALA A 226 -1.70 40.95 -18.29
CA ALA A 226 -0.68 41.96 -18.55
C ALA A 226 -1.32 43.31 -18.88
N ILE A 227 -2.46 43.33 -19.59
CA ILE A 227 -3.25 44.56 -19.80
C ILE A 227 -3.69 45.14 -18.46
N LEU A 228 -4.35 44.34 -17.59
CA LEU A 228 -4.82 44.80 -16.29
C LEU A 228 -3.68 45.25 -15.36
N ARG A 229 -2.52 44.59 -15.41
CA ARG A 229 -1.33 45.06 -14.69
C ARG A 229 -0.81 46.39 -15.25
N GLY A 230 -0.77 46.54 -16.57
CA GLY A 230 -0.38 47.76 -17.24
C GLY A 230 -1.28 48.94 -16.88
N VAL A 231 -2.61 48.76 -16.98
CA VAL A 231 -3.61 49.76 -16.54
C VAL A 231 -3.40 50.11 -15.07
N GLY A 232 -3.14 49.13 -14.20
CA GLY A 232 -2.85 49.39 -12.79
C GLY A 232 -1.62 50.26 -12.57
N ARG A 233 -0.52 50.00 -13.28
CA ARG A 233 0.68 50.84 -13.21
C ARG A 233 0.38 52.26 -13.67
N GLU A 234 -0.44 52.40 -14.70
CA GLU A 234 -0.78 53.70 -15.22
C GLU A 234 -1.68 54.51 -14.28
N LEU A 235 -2.75 53.90 -13.74
CA LEU A 235 -3.58 54.57 -12.73
C LEU A 235 -2.76 54.95 -11.50
N SER A 236 -1.77 54.14 -11.10
CA SER A 236 -0.83 54.50 -10.03
C SER A 236 0.13 55.63 -10.42
N SER A 237 0.49 55.76 -11.70
CA SER A 237 1.26 56.92 -12.20
C SER A 237 0.42 58.19 -12.08
N VAL A 238 -0.82 58.14 -12.59
CA VAL A 238 -1.77 59.26 -12.52
C VAL A 238 -2.02 59.69 -11.09
N GLN A 239 -2.23 58.74 -10.16
CA GLN A 239 -2.41 59.04 -8.74
C GLN A 239 -1.21 59.79 -8.15
N LYS A 240 0.02 59.36 -8.47
CA LYS A 240 1.25 59.99 -7.98
C LYS A 240 1.46 61.39 -8.56
N GLU A 241 1.18 61.56 -9.84
CA GLU A 241 1.28 62.86 -10.53
C GLU A 241 0.23 63.84 -9.98
N ARG A 242 -1.00 63.35 -9.77
CA ARG A 242 -2.09 64.10 -9.13
C ARG A 242 -1.74 64.55 -7.72
N GLN A 243 -1.09 63.71 -6.91
CA GLN A 243 -0.65 64.08 -5.56
C GLN A 243 0.41 65.20 -5.55
N ARG A 244 1.12 65.41 -6.66
CA ARG A 244 2.17 66.44 -6.77
C ARG A 244 1.68 67.77 -7.32
N ALA A 245 0.79 67.72 -8.31
CA ALA A 245 0.41 68.90 -9.11
C ALA A 245 -1.10 69.13 -9.23
N GLY A 246 -1.93 68.34 -8.53
CA GLY A 246 -3.39 68.41 -8.63
C GLY A 246 -3.94 67.75 -9.90
N TRP A 247 -5.24 67.92 -10.14
CA TRP A 247 -5.89 67.38 -11.34
C TRP A 247 -5.67 68.30 -12.55
N SER A 248 -5.17 67.74 -13.64
CA SER A 248 -5.12 68.39 -14.96
C SER A 248 -6.03 67.65 -15.95
N ALA A 249 -6.43 68.33 -17.04
CA ALA A 249 -7.18 67.68 -18.11
C ALA A 249 -6.42 66.47 -18.67
N GLU A 250 -5.10 66.57 -18.87
CA GLU A 250 -4.29 65.43 -19.34
C GLU A 250 -4.33 64.23 -18.38
N LEU A 251 -4.22 64.47 -17.07
CA LEU A 251 -4.31 63.40 -16.06
C LEU A 251 -5.71 62.79 -16.01
N ALA A 252 -6.76 63.60 -16.15
CA ALA A 252 -8.13 63.13 -16.25
C ALA A 252 -8.34 62.26 -17.49
N GLY A 253 -7.78 62.65 -18.64
CA GLY A 253 -7.82 61.88 -19.88
C GLY A 253 -7.10 60.53 -19.79
N ARG A 254 -5.92 60.49 -19.14
CA ARG A 254 -5.18 59.25 -18.87
C ARG A 254 -5.93 58.32 -17.91
N ALA A 255 -6.49 58.85 -16.83
CA ALA A 255 -7.36 58.11 -15.92
C ALA A 255 -8.59 57.55 -16.65
N LEU A 256 -9.25 58.37 -17.46
CA LEU A 256 -10.41 57.99 -18.26
C LEU A 256 -10.07 56.85 -19.22
N ALA A 257 -8.93 56.91 -19.92
CA ALA A 257 -8.47 55.82 -20.80
C ALA A 257 -8.32 54.49 -20.04
N GLY A 258 -7.73 54.53 -18.84
CA GLY A 258 -7.63 53.36 -17.95
C GLY A 258 -8.99 52.82 -17.53
N LEU A 259 -9.90 53.69 -17.09
CA LEU A 259 -11.25 53.31 -16.68
C LEU A 259 -12.08 52.75 -17.83
N ARG A 260 -11.94 53.26 -19.06
CA ARG A 260 -12.60 52.71 -20.25
C ARG A 260 -12.13 51.29 -20.57
N VAL A 261 -10.83 51.00 -20.38
CA VAL A 261 -10.29 49.64 -20.51
C VAL A 261 -10.89 48.73 -19.43
N LEU A 262 -10.95 49.18 -18.18
CA LEU A 262 -11.57 48.42 -17.09
C LEU A 262 -13.06 48.18 -17.32
N GLY A 263 -13.80 49.19 -17.76
CA GLY A 263 -15.22 49.09 -18.10
C GLY A 263 -15.47 48.10 -19.22
N THR A 264 -14.59 48.04 -20.22
CA THR A 264 -14.71 47.08 -21.32
C THR A 264 -14.60 45.64 -20.80
N TYR A 265 -13.68 45.37 -19.87
CA TYR A 265 -13.60 44.07 -19.19
C TYR A 265 -14.77 43.81 -18.24
N ALA A 266 -15.26 44.83 -17.53
CA ALA A 266 -16.36 44.71 -16.58
C ALA A 266 -17.66 44.26 -17.26
N ILE A 267 -17.94 44.77 -18.47
CA ILE A 267 -19.11 44.39 -19.28
C ILE A 267 -18.86 43.16 -20.18
N GLY A 268 -17.77 42.41 -19.93
CA GLY A 268 -17.46 41.16 -20.64
C GLY A 268 -17.02 41.32 -22.10
N ARG A 269 -16.71 42.54 -22.56
CA ARG A 269 -16.23 42.81 -23.92
C ARG A 269 -14.72 42.66 -24.02
N ARG A 270 -14.23 42.49 -25.25
CA ARG A 270 -12.79 42.46 -25.55
C ARG A 270 -12.26 43.85 -25.84
N VAL A 271 -11.05 44.12 -25.36
CA VAL A 271 -10.34 45.39 -25.57
C VAL A 271 -9.55 45.33 -26.87
N SER A 272 -9.54 46.44 -27.63
CA SER A 272 -8.78 46.56 -28.87
C SER A 272 -7.27 46.61 -28.59
N ARG A 273 -6.48 45.88 -29.39
CA ARG A 273 -5.02 45.73 -29.23
C ARG A 273 -4.35 45.92 -30.58
N THR A 274 -3.44 46.87 -30.68
CA THR A 274 -2.64 47.07 -31.88
C THR A 274 -1.15 47.09 -31.52
N ALA A 275 -0.34 46.37 -32.29
CA ALA A 275 1.11 46.39 -32.11
C ALA A 275 1.67 47.71 -32.63
N GLN A 276 2.53 48.36 -31.86
CA GLN A 276 3.23 49.57 -32.29
C GLN A 276 4.65 49.18 -32.78
N PRO A 277 5.02 49.47 -34.04
CA PRO A 277 6.37 49.24 -34.52
C PRO A 277 7.39 50.12 -33.77
N LEU A 278 8.61 49.60 -33.54
CA LEU A 278 9.70 50.39 -32.96
C LEU A 278 10.14 51.44 -33.99
N GLY A 279 10.11 52.73 -33.62
CA GLY A 279 10.58 53.84 -34.47
C GLY A 279 9.51 54.89 -34.79
N SER A 280 8.22 54.56 -34.64
CA SER A 280 7.13 55.54 -34.76
C SER A 280 6.94 56.29 -33.44
N ALA A 281 7.90 57.16 -33.08
CA ALA A 281 7.78 58.06 -31.93
C ALA A 281 6.65 59.11 -32.13
N ALA A 282 6.18 59.29 -33.36
CA ALA A 282 5.27 60.36 -33.77
C ALA A 282 3.81 59.94 -34.03
N GLN A 283 3.45 58.65 -33.95
CA GLN A 283 2.03 58.28 -33.80
C GLN A 283 1.70 58.38 -32.32
N ALA A 284 1.47 59.64 -31.96
CA ALA A 284 1.19 60.18 -30.66
C ALA A 284 0.25 59.31 -29.85
N GLN A 285 0.43 59.39 -28.53
CA GLN A 285 -0.56 59.11 -27.50
C GLN A 285 -1.97 59.45 -27.99
N GLN A 286 -2.63 58.49 -28.65
CA GLN A 286 -3.89 58.75 -29.30
C GLN A 286 -4.89 58.94 -28.17
N GLU A 287 -5.54 60.11 -28.12
CA GLU A 287 -6.36 60.52 -26.99
C GLU A 287 -7.36 59.42 -26.62
N GLY A 288 -7.31 58.93 -25.39
CA GLY A 288 -8.12 57.79 -24.94
C GLY A 288 -7.54 56.38 -25.15
N SER A 289 -6.27 56.25 -25.55
CA SER A 289 -5.55 54.97 -25.64
C SER A 289 -4.37 54.88 -24.65
N LEU A 290 -4.02 53.65 -24.26
CA LEU A 290 -2.92 53.37 -23.35
C LEU A 290 -1.82 52.57 -24.05
N VAL A 291 -0.57 53.04 -23.97
CA VAL A 291 0.58 52.33 -24.51
C VAL A 291 1.20 51.45 -23.43
N LEU A 292 1.11 50.13 -23.60
CA LEU A 292 1.61 49.15 -22.65
C LEU A 292 2.80 48.39 -23.22
N ARG A 293 3.74 47.99 -22.34
CA ARG A 293 4.91 47.18 -22.71
C ARG A 293 4.72 45.74 -22.29
N THR A 294 4.99 44.80 -23.19
CA THR A 294 4.92 43.35 -22.95
C THR A 294 6.24 42.66 -23.22
N GLY A 295 6.64 41.72 -22.35
CA GLY A 295 7.86 40.92 -22.48
C GLY A 295 9.14 41.60 -21.99
N TRP A 296 10.04 40.81 -21.40
CA TRP A 296 11.43 41.14 -21.12
C TRP A 296 12.30 40.07 -21.80
N PRO A 297 13.47 40.39 -22.40
CA PRO A 297 14.13 41.70 -22.47
C PRO A 297 13.78 42.55 -23.72
N ARG A 298 13.27 41.96 -24.81
CA ARG A 298 12.86 42.70 -26.04
C ARG A 298 11.38 43.06 -26.00
N GLY A 299 11.01 43.93 -25.07
CA GLY A 299 9.62 44.26 -24.82
C GLY A 299 8.94 44.98 -25.99
N LYS A 300 7.83 44.43 -26.48
CA LYS A 300 6.99 45.03 -27.54
C LYS A 300 6.07 46.09 -26.93
N ARG A 301 5.82 47.18 -27.66
CA ARG A 301 4.81 48.19 -27.30
C ARG A 301 3.48 47.81 -27.97
N VAL A 302 2.42 47.83 -27.17
CA VAL A 302 1.06 47.50 -27.60
C VAL A 302 0.15 48.64 -27.18
N VAL A 303 -0.54 49.25 -28.14
CA VAL A 303 -1.58 50.24 -27.88
C VAL A 303 -2.86 49.51 -27.54
N VAL A 304 -3.49 49.93 -26.45
CA VAL A 304 -4.68 49.31 -25.88
C VAL A 304 -5.75 50.37 -25.69
N SER A 305 -6.93 50.15 -26.27
CA SER A 305 -8.05 51.09 -26.21
C SER A 305 -9.34 50.41 -25.74
N GLY A 306 -10.00 51.02 -24.76
CA GLY A 306 -11.29 50.59 -24.25
C GLY A 306 -12.44 51.40 -24.85
N ALA A 307 -13.53 50.74 -25.22
CA ALA A 307 -14.70 51.37 -25.83
C ALA A 307 -15.87 51.56 -24.84
N ALA A 308 -15.68 51.25 -23.56
CA ALA A 308 -16.73 51.41 -22.57
C ALA A 308 -17.05 52.88 -22.31
N THR A 309 -18.33 53.23 -22.36
CA THR A 309 -18.87 54.53 -21.97
C THR A 309 -19.77 54.36 -20.75
N SER A 310 -20.09 55.45 -20.04
CA SER A 310 -21.06 55.41 -18.93
C SER A 310 -22.40 54.79 -19.37
N GLN A 311 -22.91 55.16 -20.56
CA GLN A 311 -24.15 54.60 -21.10
C GLN A 311 -24.04 53.11 -21.45
N ALA A 312 -22.87 52.63 -21.89
CA ALA A 312 -22.65 51.21 -22.14
C ALA A 312 -22.67 50.40 -20.83
N VAL A 313 -22.08 50.95 -19.77
CA VAL A 313 -22.08 50.36 -18.42
C VAL A 313 -23.47 50.39 -17.80
N ALA A 314 -24.22 51.50 -17.92
CA ALA A 314 -25.60 51.63 -17.44
C ALA A 314 -26.55 50.59 -18.07
N ARG A 315 -26.39 50.30 -19.37
CA ARG A 315 -27.15 49.24 -20.05
C ARG A 315 -26.80 47.85 -19.53
N GLU A 316 -25.55 47.61 -19.18
CA GLU A 316 -25.13 46.34 -18.56
C GLU A 316 -25.70 46.21 -17.15
N LEU A 317 -25.64 47.30 -16.36
CA LEU A 317 -26.18 47.39 -15.01
C LEU A 317 -27.66 46.99 -14.98
N LYS A 318 -28.48 47.55 -15.88
CA LYS A 318 -29.91 47.18 -16.01
C LYS A 318 -30.09 45.67 -16.25
N ARG A 319 -29.25 45.06 -17.08
CA ARG A 319 -29.31 43.63 -17.39
C ARG A 319 -28.90 42.75 -16.20
N VAL A 320 -27.82 43.14 -15.51
CA VAL A 320 -27.29 42.40 -14.35
C VAL A 320 -28.21 42.51 -13.14
N SER A 321 -28.82 43.68 -12.94
CA SER A 321 -29.80 43.92 -11.87
C SER A 321 -31.04 43.03 -12.03
N ALA A 322 -31.56 42.90 -13.26
CA ALA A 322 -32.66 41.99 -13.57
C ALA A 322 -32.32 40.51 -13.31
N ASN A 323 -31.04 40.13 -13.38
CA ASN A 323 -30.56 38.75 -13.20
C ASN A 323 -30.06 38.43 -11.77
N GLY A 324 -30.33 39.29 -10.78
CA GLY A 324 -30.03 39.02 -9.36
C GLY A 324 -28.57 39.21 -8.93
N GLY A 325 -27.74 39.89 -9.73
CA GLY A 325 -26.31 40.07 -9.46
C GLY A 325 -25.97 41.28 -8.58
N ALA A 326 -26.49 41.38 -7.35
CA ALA A 326 -26.40 42.59 -6.51
C ALA A 326 -24.97 43.19 -6.37
N ARG A 327 -23.96 42.34 -6.12
CA ARG A 327 -22.56 42.81 -5.99
C ARG A 327 -21.97 43.31 -7.32
N HIS A 328 -22.31 42.66 -8.43
CA HIS A 328 -21.81 43.08 -9.75
C HIS A 328 -22.52 44.35 -10.23
N ALA A 329 -23.80 44.50 -9.89
CA ALA A 329 -24.57 45.71 -10.12
C ALA A 329 -23.94 46.92 -9.41
N ALA A 330 -23.65 46.83 -8.11
CA ALA A 330 -23.00 47.91 -7.36
C ALA A 330 -21.64 48.32 -7.98
N ASP A 331 -20.85 47.35 -8.45
CA ASP A 331 -19.57 47.63 -9.11
C ASP A 331 -19.73 48.33 -10.47
N LEU A 332 -20.77 47.99 -11.23
CA LEU A 332 -21.08 48.65 -12.51
C LEU A 332 -21.64 50.06 -12.29
N GLU A 333 -22.45 50.27 -11.26
CA GLU A 333 -22.98 51.59 -10.89
C GLU A 333 -21.85 52.55 -10.48
N ALA A 334 -20.94 52.12 -9.60
CA ALA A 334 -19.79 52.92 -9.21
C ALA A 334 -18.88 53.25 -10.41
N LEU A 335 -18.72 52.30 -11.34
CA LEU A 335 -17.96 52.50 -12.57
C LEU A 335 -18.65 53.45 -13.56
N GLU A 336 -19.97 53.39 -13.68
CA GLU A 336 -20.75 54.33 -14.49
C GLU A 336 -20.53 55.76 -14.01
N GLN A 337 -20.66 56.00 -12.71
CA GLN A 337 -20.45 57.31 -12.10
C GLN A 337 -19.02 57.81 -12.31
N ALA A 338 -18.02 56.94 -12.10
CA ALA A 338 -16.62 57.27 -12.34
C ALA A 338 -16.36 57.65 -13.81
N LEU A 339 -16.87 56.88 -14.77
CA LEU A 339 -16.75 57.18 -16.20
C LEU A 339 -17.43 58.50 -16.56
N ALA A 340 -18.60 58.79 -15.99
CA ALA A 340 -19.32 60.04 -16.23
C ALA A 340 -18.51 61.25 -15.71
N ARG A 341 -18.01 61.19 -14.46
CA ARG A 341 -17.20 62.25 -13.83
C ARG A 341 -15.91 62.52 -14.61
N PHE A 342 -15.16 61.48 -14.98
CA PHE A 342 -13.94 61.65 -15.78
C PHE A 342 -14.20 62.11 -17.22
N THR A 343 -15.34 61.72 -17.81
CA THR A 343 -15.74 62.23 -19.13
C THR A 343 -16.09 63.72 -19.07
N ALA A 344 -16.81 64.15 -18.02
CA ALA A 344 -17.10 65.56 -17.78
C ALA A 344 -15.83 66.37 -17.48
N ALA A 345 -14.89 65.82 -16.72
CA ALA A 345 -13.60 66.45 -16.46
C ALA A 345 -12.73 66.63 -17.72
N GLN A 346 -12.76 65.66 -18.65
CA GLN A 346 -11.98 65.72 -19.89
C GLN A 346 -12.59 66.64 -20.95
N TYR A 347 -13.91 66.58 -21.12
CA TYR A 347 -14.59 67.22 -22.26
C TYR A 347 -15.56 68.34 -21.85
N GLY A 348 -15.69 68.63 -20.56
CA GLY A 348 -16.53 69.70 -20.04
C GLY A 348 -15.95 71.08 -20.39
N ARG A 349 -16.80 71.99 -20.85
CA ARG A 349 -16.39 73.36 -21.22
C ARG A 349 -16.26 74.32 -20.03
N ASN A 350 -16.75 73.95 -18.84
CA ASN A 350 -16.76 74.80 -17.66
C ASN A 350 -15.77 74.27 -16.61
N GLY A 351 -14.68 75.00 -16.43
CA GLY A 351 -13.40 74.53 -15.87
C GLY A 351 -13.27 74.43 -14.35
N SER A 352 -14.26 73.95 -13.62
CA SER A 352 -14.06 73.53 -12.22
C SER A 352 -14.06 72.00 -12.12
N LEU A 353 -12.88 71.43 -11.89
CA LEU A 353 -12.73 70.01 -11.60
C LEU A 353 -13.09 69.77 -10.13
N ASP A 354 -14.13 68.97 -9.88
CA ASP A 354 -14.41 68.46 -8.54
C ASP A 354 -13.35 67.40 -8.18
N GLU A 355 -12.24 67.87 -7.60
CA GLU A 355 -11.09 67.03 -7.29
C GLU A 355 -11.43 65.89 -6.34
N ALA A 356 -12.31 66.14 -5.37
CA ALA A 356 -12.73 65.12 -4.40
C ALA A 356 -13.54 64.01 -5.07
N ALA A 357 -14.47 64.37 -5.97
CA ALA A 357 -15.23 63.39 -6.74
C ALA A 357 -14.35 62.59 -7.72
N LEU A 358 -13.30 63.20 -8.28
CA LEU A 358 -12.34 62.52 -9.15
C LEU A 358 -11.44 61.54 -8.38
N ASP A 359 -11.03 61.90 -7.17
CA ASP A 359 -10.26 61.01 -6.28
C ASP A 359 -11.04 59.77 -5.86
N ASP A 360 -12.30 59.96 -5.47
CA ASP A 360 -13.22 58.88 -5.13
C ASP A 360 -13.44 57.93 -6.33
N SER A 361 -13.60 58.52 -7.52
CA SER A 361 -13.74 57.77 -8.78
C SER A 361 -12.48 56.99 -9.14
N LEU A 362 -11.29 57.56 -8.90
CA LEU A 362 -10.01 56.87 -9.13
C LEU A 362 -9.83 55.69 -8.16
N THR A 363 -10.22 55.88 -6.90
CA THR A 363 -10.20 54.85 -5.86
C THR A 363 -11.13 53.69 -6.21
N THR A 364 -12.35 54.01 -6.68
CA THR A 364 -13.29 53.04 -7.23
C THR A 364 -12.68 52.23 -8.38
N GLY A 365 -11.93 52.88 -9.28
CA GLY A 365 -11.18 52.23 -10.35
C GLY A 365 -10.16 51.20 -9.84
N PHE A 366 -9.43 51.50 -8.77
CA PHE A 366 -8.49 50.55 -8.15
C PHE A 366 -9.18 49.34 -7.52
N HIS A 367 -10.31 49.54 -6.83
CA HIS A 367 -11.11 48.45 -6.26
C HIS A 367 -11.65 47.51 -7.34
N LEU A 368 -12.15 48.06 -8.45
CA LEU A 368 -12.61 47.28 -9.60
C LEU A 368 -11.43 46.53 -10.25
N LEU A 369 -10.29 47.19 -10.44
CA LEU A 369 -9.10 46.59 -11.01
C LEU A 369 -8.62 45.38 -10.19
N ARG A 370 -8.58 45.49 -8.85
CA ARG A 370 -8.15 44.39 -7.97
C ARG A 370 -9.05 43.17 -8.16
N ARG A 371 -10.37 43.38 -8.24
CA ARG A 371 -11.36 42.32 -8.47
C ARG A 371 -11.26 41.71 -9.87
N LEU A 372 -11.09 42.52 -10.91
CA LEU A 372 -10.89 42.03 -12.28
C LEU A 372 -9.59 41.21 -12.39
N LYS A 373 -8.51 41.65 -11.75
CA LYS A 373 -7.25 40.87 -11.68
C LYS A 373 -7.49 39.49 -11.08
N LEU A 374 -8.22 39.41 -9.95
CA LEU A 374 -8.59 38.14 -9.31
C LEU A 374 -9.36 37.23 -10.26
N ARG A 375 -10.42 37.73 -10.91
CA ARG A 375 -11.24 36.97 -11.88
C ARG A 375 -10.42 36.44 -13.07
N HIS A 376 -9.41 37.18 -13.51
CA HIS A 376 -8.56 36.77 -14.63
C HIS A 376 -7.30 35.98 -14.22
N THR A 377 -7.11 35.66 -12.93
CA THR A 377 -6.06 34.74 -12.51
C THR A 377 -6.37 33.29 -12.92
N TRP A 378 -5.32 32.50 -13.18
CA TRP A 378 -5.40 31.10 -13.60
C TRP A 378 -6.29 30.20 -12.71
N PRO A 379 -6.23 30.25 -11.37
CA PRO A 379 -7.10 29.40 -10.53
C PRO A 379 -8.58 29.80 -10.64
N MET A 380 -8.91 31.10 -10.67
CA MET A 380 -10.30 31.56 -10.72
C MET A 380 -10.96 31.33 -12.10
N ARG A 381 -10.18 31.44 -13.20
CA ARG A 381 -10.62 31.04 -14.55
C ARG A 381 -11.04 29.56 -14.62
N ARG A 382 -10.44 28.69 -13.80
CA ARG A 382 -10.78 27.25 -13.73
C ARG A 382 -12.07 27.00 -12.93
N PHE A 383 -12.29 27.73 -11.84
CA PHE A 383 -13.51 27.63 -11.04
C PHE A 383 -14.74 28.22 -11.76
N MET A 384 -14.62 29.38 -12.41
CA MET A 384 -15.76 29.97 -13.15
C MET A 384 -16.16 29.15 -14.38
N ARG A 385 -15.23 28.39 -14.99
CA ARG A 385 -15.54 27.47 -16.08
C ARG A 385 -16.40 26.27 -15.66
N ARG A 386 -16.46 25.93 -14.36
CA ARG A 386 -17.35 24.88 -13.85
C ARG A 386 -18.80 25.35 -13.64
N HIS A 387 -19.06 26.66 -13.67
CA HIS A 387 -20.38 27.24 -13.40
C HIS A 387 -20.98 28.03 -14.58
N ALA A 388 -20.46 27.88 -15.79
CA ALA A 388 -21.14 28.41 -16.97
C ALA A 388 -22.25 27.41 -17.39
N PRO A 389 -23.55 27.73 -17.26
CA PRO A 389 -24.59 26.91 -17.85
C PRO A 389 -24.38 26.92 -19.38
N ALA A 390 -24.55 25.75 -19.99
CA ALA A 390 -24.48 25.57 -21.43
C ALA A 390 -25.59 26.37 -22.11
N GLY A 391 -25.28 27.61 -22.51
CA GLY A 391 -26.14 28.39 -23.38
C GLY A 391 -26.20 27.74 -24.76
N VAL A 392 -27.39 27.27 -25.11
CA VAL A 392 -27.74 26.79 -26.45
C VAL A 392 -27.61 27.96 -27.43
N GLU A 393 -26.54 27.99 -28.23
CA GLU A 393 -26.41 28.92 -29.36
C GLU A 393 -27.22 28.38 -30.54
N SER A 394 -28.43 28.90 -30.73
CA SER A 394 -29.12 28.85 -32.03
C SER A 394 -28.43 29.80 -33.00
N ARG A 395 -27.57 29.28 -33.88
CA ARG A 395 -27.03 30.04 -35.02
C ARG A 395 -28.05 30.04 -36.16
N VAL A 396 -28.83 31.10 -36.25
CA VAL A 396 -29.51 31.48 -37.49
C VAL A 396 -28.60 32.47 -38.21
N TRP A 397 -28.05 32.06 -39.35
CA TRP A 397 -27.41 32.97 -40.29
C TRP A 397 -28.48 33.40 -41.29
N SER A 398 -28.90 34.67 -41.26
CA SER A 398 -29.64 35.27 -42.36
C SER A 398 -28.66 35.77 -43.43
N ARG A 399 -28.93 35.45 -44.69
CA ARG A 399 -28.27 36.02 -45.86
C ARG A 399 -28.74 37.45 -46.10
#